data_AF-A0A075HE86-F1
#
_entry.id   AF-A0A075HE86-F1
#
_cell.length_a   1.000
_cell.length_b   1.000
_cell.length_c   1.000
_cell.angle_alpha   90.00
_cell.angle_beta   90.00
_cell.angle_gamma   90.00
#
_symmetry.space_group_name_H-M   'P 1'
#
loop_
_entity.id
_entity.type
_entity.pdbx_description
1 polymer ?
#
loop_
_entity_poly.entity_id
_entity_poly.type
_entity_poly.pdbx_seq_one_letter_code
_entity_poly.pdbx_strand_id
1 'polypeptide(L)' 'MTDINDVMPKIPSMKWGALMNRAPTSGKVKELNRIFPHNGKWHTVFEEKDHTYIDDKLIWKKDKKDWT' A
#
# COMPACT_ATOMS: atom_id res chain seq x y z
N MET A 1 5.12 -8.73 17.36
CA MET A 1 5.00 -7.69 16.32
C MET A 1 3.55 -7.27 16.33
N THR A 2 3.25 -6.00 16.62
CA THR A 2 1.87 -5.51 16.74
C THR A 2 1.28 -5.33 15.34
N ASP A 3 0.08 -5.83 15.09
CA ASP A 3 -0.60 -5.63 13.80
C ASP A 3 -0.99 -4.15 13.68
N ILE A 4 -0.78 -3.56 12.49
CA ILE A 4 -1.18 -2.18 12.21
C ILE A 4 -2.68 -1.96 12.45
N ASN A 5 -3.50 -2.99 12.26
CA ASN A 5 -4.93 -2.96 12.49
C ASN A 5 -5.32 -2.84 13.97
N ASP A 6 -4.42 -3.15 14.91
CA ASP A 6 -4.65 -2.99 16.34
C ASP A 6 -4.34 -1.56 16.83
N VAL A 7 -3.46 -0.85 16.11
CA VAL A 7 -2.99 0.50 16.49
C VAL A 7 -3.75 1.59 15.74
N MET A 8 -4.05 1.35 14.46
CA MET A 8 -4.65 2.37 13.61
C MET A 8 -6.13 2.60 13.93
N PRO A 9 -6.63 3.84 13.73
CA PRO A 9 -8.02 4.18 14.02
C PRO A 9 -8.99 3.33 13.18
N LYS A 10 -10.02 2.82 13.84
CA LYS A 10 -11.09 2.07 13.20
C LYS A 10 -12.13 3.06 12.67
N ILE A 11 -12.13 3.27 11.36
CA ILE A 11 -13.04 4.21 10.71
C ILE A 11 -14.30 3.44 10.27
N PRO A 12 -15.50 3.83 10.72
CA PRO A 12 -16.75 3.24 10.23
C PRO A 12 -16.89 3.39 8.72
N SER A 13 -17.31 2.33 8.03
CA SER A 13 -17.47 2.30 6.57
C SER A 13 -16.18 2.47 5.75
N MET A 14 -15.00 2.31 6.38
CA MET A 14 -13.73 2.28 5.64
C MET A 14 -13.66 1.04 4.75
N LYS A 15 -13.31 1.24 3.47
CA LYS A 15 -13.06 0.14 2.54
C LYS A 15 -11.72 -0.51 2.82
N TRP A 16 -10.67 0.29 2.94
CA TRP A 16 -9.31 -0.08 3.30
C TRP A 16 -8.59 1.19 3.74
N GLY A 17 -7.52 1.04 4.52
CA GLY A 17 -6.60 2.11 4.86
C GLY A 17 -5.21 1.76 4.35
N ALA A 18 -4.42 2.74 3.92
CA ALA A 18 -3.02 2.52 3.56
C ALA A 18 -2.13 3.51 4.28
N LEU A 19 -1.15 3.01 5.01
CA LEU A 19 -0.07 3.81 5.60
C LEU A 19 1.06 3.90 4.58
N MET A 20 1.33 5.12 4.10
CA MET A 20 2.33 5.36 3.03
C MET A 20 3.46 6.27 3.51
N ASN A 21 4.69 5.99 3.06
CA ASN A 21 5.85 6.87 3.31
C ASN A 21 5.86 8.13 2.42
N ARG A 22 5.09 8.13 1.33
CA ARG A 22 4.93 9.26 0.41
C ARG A 22 3.46 9.56 0.21
N ALA A 23 3.16 10.82 -0.10
CA ALA A 23 1.81 11.21 -0.46
C ALA A 23 1.39 10.44 -1.72
N PRO A 24 0.26 9.70 -1.67
CA PRO A 24 -0.22 8.96 -2.84
C PRO A 24 -0.63 9.92 -3.95
N THR A 25 -0.38 9.52 -5.19
CA THR A 25 -0.97 10.17 -6.36
C THR A 25 -2.37 9.61 -6.64
N SER A 26 -3.22 10.38 -7.33
CA SER A 26 -4.58 9.94 -7.69
C SER A 26 -4.61 8.62 -8.49
N GLY A 27 -3.60 8.40 -9.34
CA GLY A 27 -3.43 7.14 -10.07
C GLY A 27 -3.13 5.97 -9.14
N LYS A 28 -2.28 6.18 -8.12
CA LYS A 28 -1.94 5.16 -7.14
C LYS A 28 -3.15 4.78 -6.29
N VAL A 29 -3.95 5.75 -5.84
CA VAL A 29 -5.18 5.48 -5.10
C VAL A 29 -6.13 4.58 -5.90
N LYS A 30 -6.27 4.81 -7.22
CA LYS A 30 -7.08 3.95 -8.09
C LYS A 30 -6.53 2.53 -8.20
N GLU A 31 -5.20 2.38 -8.28
CA GLU A 31 -4.54 1.08 -8.31
C GLU A 31 -4.73 0.32 -6.98
N LEU A 32 -4.47 0.97 -5.85
CA LEU A 32 -4.70 0.42 -4.52
C LEU A 32 -6.17 0.02 -4.32
N ASN A 33 -7.11 0.82 -4.81
CA ASN A 33 -8.53 0.49 -4.75
C ASN A 33 -8.94 -0.72 -5.60
N ARG A 34 -8.11 -1.16 -6.55
CA ARG A 34 -8.31 -2.41 -7.30
C ARG A 34 -7.65 -3.61 -6.64
N ILE A 35 -6.55 -3.40 -5.91
CA ILE A 35 -5.77 -4.46 -5.28
C ILE A 35 -6.35 -4.83 -3.92
N PHE A 36 -6.69 -3.82 -3.10
CA PHE A 36 -7.11 -4.07 -1.73
C PHE A 36 -8.59 -4.47 -1.66
N PRO A 37 -8.90 -5.56 -0.94
CA PRO A 37 -10.27 -5.93 -0.66
C PRO A 37 -10.92 -4.87 0.24
N HIS A 38 -12.22 -4.67 0.08
CA HIS A 38 -12.99 -3.74 0.91
C HIS A 38 -13.30 -4.34 2.30
N ASN A 39 -12.27 -4.64 3.09
CA ASN A 39 -12.36 -5.32 4.38
C ASN A 39 -12.17 -4.39 5.60
N GLY A 40 -11.98 -3.09 5.36
CA GLY A 40 -11.74 -2.09 6.41
C GLY A 40 -10.42 -2.28 7.15
N LYS A 41 -9.46 -3.01 6.56
CA LYS A 41 -8.14 -3.18 7.15
C LYS A 41 -7.15 -2.12 6.70
N TRP A 42 -6.20 -1.83 7.57
CA TRP A 42 -5.02 -1.04 7.28
C TRP A 42 -3.95 -1.91 6.67
N HIS A 43 -3.34 -1.36 5.62
CA HIS A 43 -2.24 -1.95 4.87
C HIS A 43 -1.04 -1.02 4.95
N THR A 44 0.17 -1.56 4.97
CA THR A 44 1.40 -0.75 4.86
C THR A 44 1.84 -0.70 3.42
N VAL A 45 2.15 0.48 2.88
CA VAL A 45 2.66 0.64 1.52
C VAL A 45 3.89 1.55 1.53
N PHE A 46 5.07 0.97 1.37
CA PHE A 46 6.32 1.71 1.31
C PHE A 46 6.84 1.76 -0.11
N GLU A 47 6.86 2.95 -0.69
CA GLU A 47 7.41 3.17 -2.03
C GLU A 47 8.87 3.62 -1.91
N GLU A 48 9.80 2.72 -2.23
CA GLU A 48 11.21 3.03 -2.44
C GLU A 48 11.47 3.36 -3.92
N LYS A 49 12.71 3.77 -4.26
CA LYS A 49 13.06 4.17 -5.63
C LYS A 49 12.96 3.03 -6.64
N ASP A 50 13.25 1.80 -6.21
CA ASP A 50 13.38 0.64 -7.10
C ASP A 50 12.31 -0.44 -6.84
N HIS A 51 11.59 -0.33 -5.73
CA HIS A 51 10.64 -1.35 -5.29
C HIS A 51 9.58 -0.76 -4.36
N THR A 52 8.45 -1.44 -4.25
CA THR A 52 7.34 -1.07 -3.38
C THR A 52 7.09 -2.22 -2.43
N TYR A 53 6.99 -1.98 -1.12
CA TYR A 53 6.52 -2.98 -0.18
C TYR A 53 5.03 -2.77 0.10
N ILE A 54 4.25 -3.85 0.11
CA ILE A 54 2.86 -3.85 0.56
C ILE A 54 2.70 -4.95 1.62
N ASP A 55 2.34 -4.60 2.86
CA ASP A 55 2.23 -5.55 3.98
C ASP A 55 3.45 -6.46 4.11
N ASP A 56 4.64 -5.84 4.12
CA ASP A 56 5.96 -6.50 4.12
C ASP A 56 6.26 -7.37 2.87
N LYS A 57 5.34 -7.43 1.89
CA LYS A 57 5.58 -8.11 0.60
C LYS A 57 6.23 -7.17 -0.39
N LEU A 58 7.39 -7.56 -0.90
CA LEU A 58 8.11 -6.85 -1.95
C LEU A 58 7.38 -6.97 -3.30
N ILE A 59 6.84 -5.86 -3.79
CA ILE A 59 6.34 -5.64 -5.14
C ILE A 59 7.42 -4.88 -5.92
N TRP A 60 8.16 -5.59 -6.77
CA TRP A 60 9.15 -4.96 -7.63
C TRP A 60 8.47 -4.06 -8.67
N LYS A 61 8.84 -2.79 -8.70
CA LYS A 61 8.47 -1.87 -9.79
C LYS A 61 9.75 -1.39 -10.49
N LYS A 62 10.37 -2.32 -11.21
CA LYS A 62 11.33 -1.98 -12.25
C LYS A 62 11.25 -3.04 -13.33
N ASP A 63 10.65 -2.65 -14.45
CA ASP A 63 10.89 -3.29 -15.73
C ASP A 63 12.41 -3.37 -15.90
N LYS A 64 12.96 -4.58 -15.87
CA LYS A 64 14.38 -4.86 -16.17
C LYS A 64 14.79 -4.40 -17.58
N LYS A 65 13.85 -3.95 -18.42
CA LYS A 65 14.09 -3.57 -19.81
C LYS A 65 14.85 -2.26 -19.99
N ASP A 66 14.91 -1.40 -18.98
CA ASP A 66 15.67 -0.13 -19.01
C ASP A 66 17.10 -0.26 -18.44
N TRP A 67 17.63 -1.48 -18.28
CA TRP A 67 19.00 -1.73 -17.82
C TRP A 67 19.98 -2.17 -18.91
N THR A 68 19.62 -2.01 -20.19
CA THR A 68 20.50 -2.31 -21.33
C THR A 68 20.28 -1.32 -22.46
#